data_AF-A0A840PT08-F1
#
_entry.id   AF-A0A840PT08-F1
#
_cell.length_a   1.000
_cell.length_b   1.000
_cell.length_c   1.000
_cell.angle_alpha   90.00
_cell.angle_beta   90.00
_cell.angle_gamma   90.00
#
_symmetry.space_group_name_H-M   'P 1'
#
loop_
_entity.id
_entity.type
_entity.pdbx_description
1 polymer ?
#
loop_
_entity_poly.entity_id
_entity_poly.type
_entity_poly.pdbx_seq_one_letter_code
_entity_poly.pdbx_strand_id
1 'polypeptide(L)'
;MAIYKLYHNKPLTAQDVKMLEDILWKELGTREDYEKDFGDTPITKLVRQIVGLDPKATNEAFSEFLSEERLNLNQIRFVKHIVDYVIKNGTLDKKVLQQEPFRSVGSIVELFKDNMDDARKIIGIIDEINRNAEDIAGA
;
A
#
# COMPACT_ATOMS: atom_id res chain seq x y z
N MET A 1 13.51 11.45 -7.29
CA MET A 1 13.82 10.00 -7.34
C MET A 1 12.53 9.22 -7.15
N ALA A 2 12.07 8.55 -8.20
CA ALA A 2 10.81 7.80 -8.24
C ALA A 2 10.73 6.71 -7.15
N ILE A 3 11.78 5.89 -7.02
CA ILE A 3 11.86 4.81 -6.01
C ILE A 3 11.75 5.39 -4.59
N TYR A 4 12.42 6.49 -4.29
CA TYR A 4 12.33 7.15 -2.99
C TYR A 4 10.88 7.59 -2.67
N LYS A 5 10.17 8.14 -3.66
CA LYS A 5 8.78 8.55 -3.48
C LYS A 5 7.87 7.35 -3.26
N LEU A 6 8.05 6.29 -4.04
CA LEU A 6 7.34 5.03 -3.83
C LEU A 6 7.62 4.46 -2.44
N TYR A 7 8.87 4.35 -2.00
CA TYR A 7 9.15 3.81 -0.68
C TYR A 7 8.55 4.67 0.46
N HIS A 8 8.49 6.00 0.32
CA HIS A 8 7.94 6.89 1.35
C HIS A 8 6.45 7.24 1.19
N ASN A 9 5.69 6.45 0.44
CA ASN A 9 4.26 6.70 0.18
C ASN A 9 3.94 8.10 -0.37
N LYS A 10 4.79 8.65 -1.25
CA LYS A 10 4.60 9.99 -1.85
C LYS A 10 4.05 9.86 -3.28
N PRO A 11 3.18 10.77 -3.73
CA PRO A 11 2.68 10.79 -5.10
C PRO A 11 3.81 10.89 -6.13
N LEU A 12 3.65 10.15 -7.23
CA LEU A 12 4.57 10.19 -8.38
C LEU A 12 4.15 11.25 -9.39
N THR A 13 5.10 11.81 -10.11
CA THR A 13 4.82 12.63 -11.31
C THR A 13 5.00 11.79 -12.57
N ALA A 14 4.49 12.28 -13.70
CA ALA A 14 4.68 11.60 -14.99
C ALA A 14 6.16 11.42 -15.34
N GLN A 15 7.02 12.35 -14.91
CA GLN A 15 8.46 12.25 -15.10
C GLN A 15 9.09 11.13 -14.25
N ASP A 16 8.60 10.91 -13.03
CA ASP A 16 9.07 9.80 -12.20
C ASP A 16 8.74 8.44 -12.84
N VAL A 17 7.54 8.29 -13.40
CA VAL A 17 7.13 7.06 -14.10
C VAL A 17 7.96 6.83 -15.35
N LYS A 18 8.09 7.87 -16.20
CA LYS A 18 8.92 7.79 -17.40
C LYS A 18 10.37 7.41 -17.11
N MET A 19 10.93 7.90 -15.99
CA MET A 19 12.27 7.51 -15.56
C MET A 19 12.37 6.01 -15.28
N LEU A 20 11.38 5.41 -14.60
CA LEU A 20 11.37 3.97 -14.33
C LEU A 20 11.22 3.17 -15.63
N GLU A 21 10.33 3.61 -16.52
CA GLU A 21 10.09 2.99 -17.82
C GLU A 21 11.35 3.01 -18.70
N ASP A 22 12.03 4.16 -18.77
CA ASP A 22 13.27 4.31 -19.54
C ASP A 22 14.36 3.35 -19.03
N ILE A 23 14.50 3.18 -17.70
CA ILE A 23 15.46 2.22 -17.12
C ILE A 23 15.11 0.78 -17.54
N LEU A 24 13.86 0.35 -17.37
CA LEU A 24 13.48 -1.03 -17.65
C LEU A 24 13.49 -1.35 -19.15
N TRP A 25 13.02 -0.42 -20.00
CA TRP A 25 12.77 -0.68 -21.41
C TRP A 25 13.86 -0.20 -22.37
N LYS A 26 14.86 0.53 -21.89
CA LYS A 26 15.96 1.03 -22.73
C LYS A 26 17.35 0.66 -22.22
N GLU A 27 17.52 0.55 -20.89
CA GLU A 27 18.82 0.24 -20.30
C GLU A 27 18.96 -1.24 -19.93
N LEU A 28 17.91 -1.84 -19.33
CA LEU A 28 17.96 -3.21 -18.81
C LEU A 28 17.37 -4.26 -19.76
N GLY A 29 16.43 -3.87 -20.63
CA GLY A 29 15.73 -4.76 -21.54
C GLY A 29 14.78 -3.98 -22.45
N THR A 30 13.71 -4.63 -22.90
CA THR A 30 12.65 -4.00 -23.69
C THR A 30 11.31 -4.01 -22.96
N ARG A 31 10.33 -3.28 -23.50
CA ARG A 31 8.96 -3.32 -22.96
C ARG A 31 8.33 -4.70 -23.15
N GLU A 32 8.62 -5.36 -24.26
CA GLU A 32 8.14 -6.70 -24.58
C GLU A 32 8.68 -7.74 -23.60
N ASP A 33 9.95 -7.63 -23.18
CA ASP A 33 10.52 -8.50 -22.15
C ASP A 33 9.79 -8.32 -20.82
N TYR A 34 9.48 -7.06 -20.46
CA TYR A 34 8.72 -6.75 -19.25
C TYR A 34 7.31 -7.35 -19.29
N GLU A 35 6.56 -7.11 -20.36
CA GLU A 35 5.19 -7.61 -20.52
C GLU A 35 5.15 -9.14 -20.56
N LYS A 36 6.19 -9.80 -21.09
CA LYS A 36 6.31 -11.25 -21.06
C LYS A 36 6.46 -11.81 -19.64
N ASP A 37 7.24 -11.15 -18.79
CA ASP A 37 7.54 -11.63 -17.44
C ASP A 37 6.51 -11.17 -16.39
N PHE A 38 5.92 -9.97 -16.57
CA PHE A 38 5.06 -9.32 -15.57
C PHE A 38 3.64 -9.00 -16.07
N GLY A 39 3.32 -9.29 -17.33
CA GLY A 39 2.02 -9.01 -17.94
C GLY A 39 1.66 -7.52 -17.91
N ASP A 40 0.41 -7.22 -17.60
CA ASP A 40 -0.13 -5.85 -17.51
C ASP A 40 0.16 -5.17 -16.16
N THR A 41 1.10 -5.69 -15.36
CA THR A 41 1.41 -5.11 -14.05
C THR A 41 2.04 -3.71 -14.23
N PRO A 42 1.47 -2.64 -13.65
CA PRO A 42 2.09 -1.33 -13.72
C PRO A 42 3.48 -1.33 -13.09
N ILE A 43 4.46 -0.68 -13.76
CA ILE A 43 5.85 -0.62 -13.29
C ILE A 43 5.97 -0.07 -11.86
N THR A 44 5.16 0.93 -11.53
CA THR A 44 5.12 1.55 -10.20
C THR A 44 4.67 0.57 -9.13
N LYS A 45 3.69 -0.29 -9.45
CA LYS A 45 3.18 -1.36 -8.58
C LYS A 45 4.23 -2.45 -8.38
N LEU A 46 4.92 -2.86 -9.44
CA LEU A 46 6.01 -3.83 -9.33
C LEU A 46 7.14 -3.30 -8.43
N VAL A 47 7.60 -2.07 -8.68
CA VAL A 47 8.62 -1.43 -7.84
C VAL A 47 8.15 -1.38 -6.39
N ARG A 48 6.87 -1.04 -6.15
CA ARG A 48 6.28 -0.97 -4.82
C ARG A 48 6.22 -2.33 -4.12
N GLN A 49 5.93 -3.41 -4.84
CA GLN A 49 5.97 -4.78 -4.32
C GLN A 49 7.39 -5.25 -3.96
N ILE A 50 8.41 -4.75 -4.66
CA ILE A 50 9.82 -5.11 -4.42
C ILE A 50 10.39 -4.33 -3.23
N VAL A 51 10.17 -3.01 -3.20
CA VAL A 51 10.80 -2.12 -2.21
C VAL A 51 10.00 -2.00 -0.91
N GLY A 52 8.72 -2.35 -0.94
CA GLY A 52 7.83 -2.18 0.20
C GLY A 52 7.56 -0.71 0.52
N LEU A 53 7.30 -0.44 1.80
CA LEU A 53 7.02 0.88 2.33
C LEU A 53 7.88 1.20 3.54
N ASP A 54 8.18 2.49 3.68
CA ASP A 54 8.87 3.04 4.84
C ASP A 54 8.03 2.81 6.11
N PRO A 55 8.58 2.09 7.12
CA PRO A 55 7.87 1.85 8.36
C PRO A 55 7.43 3.14 9.04
N LYS A 56 8.25 4.20 8.99
CA LYS A 56 7.92 5.46 9.66
C LYS A 56 6.73 6.14 8.98
N ALA A 57 6.77 6.33 7.65
CA ALA A 57 5.65 6.90 6.89
C ALA A 57 4.35 6.09 7.06
N THR A 58 4.46 4.76 7.10
CA THR A 58 3.28 3.90 7.31
C THR A 58 2.68 4.06 8.70
N ASN A 59 3.52 4.02 9.76
CA ASN A 59 3.03 4.20 11.13
C ASN A 59 2.43 5.59 11.34
N GLU A 60 2.98 6.62 10.69
CA GLU A 60 2.44 7.97 10.72
C GLU A 60 1.02 8.03 10.10
N ALA A 61 0.82 7.38 8.95
CA ALA A 61 -0.49 7.30 8.30
C ALA A 61 -1.57 6.60 9.15
N PHE A 62 -1.18 5.62 9.98
CA PHE A 62 -2.10 4.92 10.89
C PHE A 62 -2.04 5.42 12.35
N SER A 63 -1.35 6.53 12.63
CA SER A 63 -1.04 6.98 13.99
C SER A 63 -2.28 7.28 14.84
N GLU A 64 -3.36 7.78 14.22
CA GLU A 64 -4.67 8.00 14.87
C GLU A 64 -5.22 6.71 15.50
N PHE A 65 -4.98 5.55 14.87
CA PHE A 65 -5.50 4.25 15.33
C PHE A 65 -4.54 3.51 16.27
N LEU A 66 -3.26 3.86 16.24
CA LEU A 66 -2.21 3.20 17.02
C LEU A 66 -1.92 3.90 18.35
N SER A 67 -2.26 5.19 18.46
CA SER A 67 -1.95 6.01 19.64
C SER A 67 -3.14 6.24 20.57
N GLU A 68 -4.38 6.11 20.08
CA GLU A 68 -5.58 6.42 20.85
C GLU A 68 -6.08 5.23 21.69
N GLU A 69 -6.53 5.50 22.92
CA GLU A 69 -7.22 4.54 23.80
C GLU A 69 -8.60 4.09 23.27
N ARG A 70 -9.03 4.57 22.08
CA ARG A 70 -10.35 4.27 21.53
C ARG A 70 -10.49 2.86 20.97
N LEU A 71 -9.39 2.23 20.54
CA LEU A 71 -9.41 0.89 19.96
C LEU A 71 -9.18 -0.18 21.04
N ASN A 72 -9.95 -1.27 20.97
CA ASN A 72 -9.69 -2.45 21.78
C ASN A 72 -8.51 -3.27 21.23
N LEU A 73 -8.06 -4.26 22.01
CA LEU A 73 -6.89 -5.08 21.66
C LEU A 73 -7.00 -5.80 20.30
N ASN A 74 -8.18 -6.28 19.92
CA ASN A 74 -8.38 -6.97 18.65
C ASN A 74 -8.36 -5.98 17.47
N GLN A 75 -8.98 -4.81 17.63
CA GLN A 75 -8.93 -3.74 16.63
C GLN A 75 -7.48 -3.25 16.42
N ILE A 76 -6.72 -3.03 17.50
CA ILE A 76 -5.30 -2.64 17.42
C ILE A 76 -4.47 -3.72 16.71
N ARG A 77 -4.68 -5.00 17.03
CA ARG A 77 -3.98 -6.11 16.34
C ARG A 77 -4.30 -6.14 14.85
N PHE A 78 -5.57 -5.94 14.48
CA PHE A 78 -5.99 -5.85 13.09
C PHE A 78 -5.28 -4.71 12.35
N VAL A 79 -5.24 -3.50 12.93
CA VAL A 79 -4.53 -2.36 12.35
C VAL A 79 -3.02 -2.62 12.22
N LYS A 80 -2.39 -3.25 13.24
CA LYS A 80 -0.97 -3.63 13.16
C LYS A 80 -0.69 -4.61 12.04
N HIS A 81 -1.56 -5.60 11.82
CA HIS A 81 -1.43 -6.51 10.68
C HIS A 81 -1.53 -5.78 9.34
N ILE A 82 -2.36 -4.72 9.24
CA ILE A 82 -2.43 -3.89 8.04
C ILE A 82 -1.07 -3.20 7.83
N VAL A 83 -0.57 -2.54 8.87
CA VAL A 83 0.72 -1.81 8.84
C VAL A 83 1.87 -2.73 8.43
N ASP A 84 2.00 -3.88 9.09
CA ASP A 84 3.05 -4.86 8.77
C ASP A 84 2.93 -5.38 7.34
N TYR A 85 1.70 -5.62 6.87
CA TYR A 85 1.45 -6.10 5.52
C TYR A 85 1.85 -5.05 4.48
N VAL A 86 1.43 -3.79 4.63
CA VAL A 86 1.75 -2.74 3.65
C VAL A 86 3.23 -2.36 3.68
N ILE A 87 3.90 -2.41 4.83
CA ILE A 87 5.37 -2.24 4.92
C ILE A 87 6.08 -3.26 4.04
N LYS A 88 5.65 -4.53 4.12
CA LYS A 88 6.28 -5.62 3.39
C LYS A 88 5.92 -5.66 1.91
N ASN A 89 4.64 -5.46 1.57
CA ASN A 89 4.12 -5.69 0.22
C ASN A 89 3.89 -4.39 -0.57
N GLY A 90 4.06 -3.23 0.08
CA GLY A 90 3.96 -1.90 -0.50
C GLY A 90 2.54 -1.42 -0.84
N THR A 91 1.59 -2.34 -1.00
CA THR A 91 0.15 -2.13 -1.25
C THR A 91 -0.67 -3.22 -0.55
N LEU A 92 -1.98 -3.06 -0.46
CA LEU A 92 -2.89 -4.07 0.10
C LEU A 92 -4.20 -4.15 -0.70
N ASP A 93 -4.46 -5.28 -1.35
CA ASP A 93 -5.80 -5.59 -1.89
C ASP A 93 -6.75 -5.92 -0.73
N LYS A 94 -7.91 -5.26 -0.66
CA LYS A 94 -8.89 -5.43 0.42
C LYS A 94 -9.36 -6.88 0.59
N LYS A 95 -9.29 -7.72 -0.45
CA LYS A 95 -9.58 -9.17 -0.36
C LYS A 95 -8.63 -9.89 0.60
N VAL A 96 -7.41 -9.37 0.79
CA VAL A 96 -6.43 -9.92 1.74
C VAL A 96 -6.93 -9.80 3.18
N LEU A 97 -7.76 -8.81 3.50
CA LEU A 97 -8.34 -8.65 4.85
C LEU A 97 -9.27 -9.81 5.25
N GLN A 98 -9.64 -10.68 4.31
CA GLN A 98 -10.42 -11.89 4.54
C GLN A 98 -9.55 -13.15 4.73
N GLN A 99 -8.22 -12.99 4.68
CA GLN A 99 -7.23 -14.07 4.78
C GLN A 99 -6.45 -13.96 6.10
N GLU A 100 -5.61 -14.95 6.41
CA GLU A 100 -4.71 -14.86 7.56
C GLU A 100 -3.63 -13.78 7.35
N PRO A 101 -3.16 -13.07 8.40
CA PRO A 101 -3.56 -13.19 9.82
C PRO A 101 -4.80 -12.36 10.19
N PHE A 102 -5.43 -11.65 9.25
CA PHE A 102 -6.57 -10.77 9.54
C PHE A 102 -7.80 -11.58 10.01
N ARG A 103 -8.08 -12.68 9.31
CA ARG A 103 -9.22 -13.56 9.58
C ARG A 103 -9.20 -14.13 10.99
N SER A 104 -8.04 -14.45 11.55
CA SER A 104 -7.93 -14.99 12.91
C SER A 104 -8.20 -13.96 14.01
N VAL A 105 -8.14 -12.65 13.70
CA VAL A 105 -8.54 -11.57 14.62
C VAL A 105 -10.05 -11.29 14.54
N GLY A 106 -10.61 -11.39 13.33
CA GLY A 106 -12.01 -11.11 13.02
C GLY A 106 -12.15 -10.25 11.77
N SER A 107 -13.30 -10.27 11.11
CA SER A 107 -13.50 -9.40 9.94
C SER A 107 -13.58 -7.92 10.37
N ILE A 108 -13.19 -7.01 9.48
CA ILE A 108 -13.27 -5.56 9.76
C ILE A 108 -14.71 -5.12 10.13
N VAL A 109 -15.73 -5.77 9.57
CA VAL A 109 -17.13 -5.45 9.88
C VAL A 109 -17.49 -5.89 11.30
N GLU A 110 -17.06 -7.08 11.72
CA GLU A 110 -17.31 -7.57 13.08
C GLU A 110 -16.53 -6.76 14.12
N LEU A 111 -15.27 -6.46 13.84
CA LEU A 111 -14.38 -5.73 14.75
C LEU A 111 -14.83 -4.29 15.00
N PHE A 112 -15.45 -3.64 14.00
CA PHE A 112 -15.83 -2.23 14.06
C PHE A 112 -17.35 -2.02 13.98
N LYS A 113 -18.16 -3.04 14.27
CA LYS A 113 -19.62 -2.98 14.21
C LYS A 113 -20.23 -1.80 14.99
N ASP A 114 -19.62 -1.42 16.11
CA ASP A 114 -20.08 -0.35 17.00
C ASP A 114 -19.49 1.03 16.64
N ASN A 115 -18.51 1.08 15.72
CA ASN A 115 -17.92 2.31 15.18
C ASN A 115 -17.45 2.10 13.73
N MET A 116 -18.40 2.11 12.80
CA MET A 116 -18.10 1.90 11.37
C MET A 116 -17.34 3.06 10.73
N ASP A 117 -17.29 4.23 11.35
CA ASP A 117 -16.50 5.37 10.84
C ASP A 117 -15.01 5.10 10.93
N ASP A 118 -14.55 4.44 11.99
CA ASP A 118 -13.15 4.00 12.10
C ASP A 118 -12.79 2.99 11.03
N ALA A 119 -13.67 2.01 10.74
CA ALA A 119 -13.45 1.07 9.65
C ALA A 119 -13.33 1.79 8.30
N ARG A 120 -14.20 2.76 8.02
CA ARG A 120 -14.14 3.56 6.77
C ARG A 120 -12.84 4.34 6.66
N LYS A 121 -12.39 4.98 7.74
CA LYS A 121 -11.12 5.72 7.76
C LYS A 121 -9.92 4.80 7.53
N ILE A 122 -9.87 3.63 8.18
CA ILE A 122 -8.80 2.64 7.97
C ILE A 122 -8.75 2.20 6.51
N ILE A 123 -9.91 1.89 5.91
CA ILE A 123 -9.99 1.56 4.48
C ILE A 123 -9.57 2.74 3.60
N GLY A 124 -9.92 3.97 3.98
CA GLY A 124 -9.50 5.18 3.27
C GLY A 124 -7.98 5.37 3.24
N ILE A 125 -7.29 5.07 4.33
CA ILE A 125 -5.82 5.10 4.39
C ILE A 125 -5.22 4.03 3.46
N ILE A 126 -5.78 2.82 3.45
CA ILE A 126 -5.36 1.75 2.53
C ILE A 126 -5.54 2.19 1.07
N ASP A 127 -6.67 2.82 0.75
CA ASP A 127 -6.94 3.33 -0.59
C ASP A 127 -5.96 4.42 -0.99
N GLU A 128 -5.60 5.32 -0.08
CA GLU A 128 -4.58 6.34 -0.33
C GLU A 128 -3.20 5.73 -0.58
N ILE A 129 -2.80 4.75 0.23
CA ILE A 129 -1.53 4.02 0.05
C ILE A 129 -1.48 3.35 -1.33
N ASN A 130 -2.56 2.68 -1.73
CA ASN A 130 -2.65 2.02 -3.03
C ASN A 130 -2.62 3.03 -4.17
N ARG A 131 -3.40 4.13 -4.07
CA ARG A 131 -3.39 5.21 -5.06
C ARG A 131 -2.01 5.83 -5.24
N ASN A 132 -1.25 6.05 -4.17
CA ASN A 132 0.11 6.59 -4.28
C ASN A 132 1.11 5.66 -5.00
N ALA A 133 0.72 4.41 -5.29
CA ALA A 133 1.48 3.48 -6.12
C ALA A 133 0.98 3.39 -7.57
N GLU A 134 -0.21 3.91 -7.88
CA GLU A 134 -0.89 3.73 -9.17
C GLU A 134 -1.19 5.06 -9.87
N ASP A 135 -1.58 6.09 -9.13
CA ASP A 135 -1.97 7.40 -9.64
C ASP A 135 -0.76 8.30 -9.89
N ILE A 136 -0.83 9.05 -11.00
CA ILE A 136 0.20 10.00 -11.41
C ILE A 136 -0.32 11.42 -11.13
N ALA A 137 0.37 12.15 -10.27
CA ALA A 137 0.03 13.53 -9.96
C ALA A 137 0.18 14.42 -11.20
N GLY A 138 -0.90 15.13 -11.55
CA GLY A 138 -0.94 16.06 -12.68
C GLY A 138 -1.17 15.40 -14.04
N ALA A 139 -1.58 14.12 -14.07
CA ALA A 139 -2.06 13.42 -15.26
C ALA A 139 -3.59 13.43 -15.33
#